data_AF-A0A8S3HUI0-F1
#
_entry.id   AF-A0A8S3HUI0-F1
#
_cell.length_a   1.000
_cell.length_b   1.000
_cell.length_c   1.000
_cell.angle_alpha   90.00
_cell.angle_beta   90.00
_cell.angle_gamma   90.00
#
_symmetry.space_group_name_H-M   'P 1'
#
loop_
_entity.id
_entity.type
_entity.pdbx_description
1 polymer ?
#
loop_
_entity_poly.entity_id
_entity_poly.type
_entity_poly.pdbx_seq_one_letter_code
_entity_poly.pdbx_strand_id
1 'polypeptide(L)'
;NCALLYKPWKPKEKITQISALISSVFTFLFLVEATMKCIALGVVGYWQSRRNRFDLLVTILGIAWIVLNIISMGQNDLQEFSNTFGFTVIILRFFTIAGKHATLKMLMLTIIVSFFKSFFIILGMFLLMLVYAFAGVILFGCVKFGPELGRHANFKTVPNAIVLLMRIVTGEDWNKIMHDCMVVPPRCTRGGSYWESDCGNSTASILYFCSFYIIITYIVLNLLVAIIMENFSLFYSNEEDALLSYTDIRHFQTVWNMIDTGRKGLIPARRVKFLLRLLRVNLFLLNNLVI
;
A
#
# COMPACT_ATOMS: atom_id res chain seq x y z
N ASN A 1 -9.49 18.04 -4.82
CA ASN A 1 -10.43 16.93 -4.59
C ASN A 1 -10.23 16.26 -3.23
N CYS A 2 -9.05 15.73 -2.91
CA CYS A 2 -8.87 14.92 -1.68
C CYS A 2 -9.08 15.68 -0.37
N ALA A 3 -8.84 16.99 -0.34
CA ALA A 3 -9.14 17.84 0.81
C ALA A 3 -10.64 17.85 1.20
N LEU A 4 -11.55 17.45 0.29
CA LEU A 4 -12.99 17.34 0.57
C LEU A 4 -13.33 16.16 1.50
N LEU A 5 -12.36 15.28 1.79
CA LEU A 5 -12.48 14.16 2.71
C LEU A 5 -12.13 14.53 4.16
N TYR A 6 -11.94 15.82 4.48
CA TYR A 6 -11.56 16.25 5.83
C TYR A 6 -12.61 15.93 6.91
N LYS A 7 -13.88 15.74 6.51
CA LYS A 7 -14.99 15.34 7.38
C LYS A 7 -15.65 14.09 6.81
N PRO A 8 -16.09 13.13 7.65
CA PRO A 8 -16.85 11.97 7.17
C PRO A 8 -18.12 12.41 6.44
N TRP A 9 -18.39 11.78 5.30
CA TRP A 9 -19.57 12.07 4.47
C TRP A 9 -20.80 11.37 5.03
N LYS A 10 -21.60 12.11 5.80
CA LYS A 10 -22.81 11.59 6.45
C LYS A 10 -24.06 11.96 5.65
N PRO A 11 -25.08 11.10 5.61
CA PRO A 11 -26.36 11.43 4.99
C PRO A 11 -27.00 12.64 5.69
N LYS A 12 -27.69 13.49 4.92
CA LYS A 12 -28.44 14.68 5.38
C LYS A 12 -27.62 15.85 5.94
N GLU A 13 -26.28 15.76 5.99
CA GLU A 13 -25.45 16.91 6.34
C GLU A 13 -25.22 17.84 5.14
N LYS A 14 -25.49 19.14 5.32
CA LYS A 14 -25.25 20.17 4.28
C LYS A 14 -23.81 20.19 3.79
N ILE A 15 -22.84 19.98 4.68
CA ILE A 15 -21.41 19.95 4.35
C ILE A 15 -21.12 18.81 3.36
N THR A 16 -21.69 17.62 3.59
CA THR A 16 -21.51 16.47 2.70
C THR A 16 -22.10 16.74 1.31
N GLN A 17 -23.25 17.39 1.22
CA GLN A 17 -23.84 17.78 -0.05
C GLN A 17 -22.95 18.76 -0.83
N ILE A 18 -22.40 19.78 -0.14
CA ILE A 18 -21.46 20.74 -0.74
C ILE A 18 -20.18 20.03 -1.19
N SER A 19 -19.59 19.17 -0.35
CA SER A 19 -18.39 18.41 -0.69
C SER A 19 -18.62 17.47 -1.87
N ALA A 20 -19.75 16.77 -1.93
CA ALA A 20 -20.12 15.90 -3.05
C ALA A 20 -20.34 16.69 -4.34
N LEU A 21 -20.98 17.86 -4.27
CA LEU A 21 -21.17 18.74 -5.42
C LEU A 21 -19.81 19.20 -6.00
N ILE A 22 -18.92 19.70 -5.14
CA ILE A 22 -17.57 20.12 -5.55
C ILE A 22 -16.79 18.92 -6.13
N SER A 23 -16.93 17.74 -5.55
CA SER A 23 -16.25 16.53 -6.06
C SER A 23 -16.80 16.05 -7.42
N SER A 24 -18.10 16.24 -7.66
CA SER A 24 -18.73 16.02 -8.97
C SER A 24 -18.12 16.96 -10.02
N VAL A 25 -18.01 18.26 -9.72
CA VAL A 25 -17.33 19.24 -10.60
C VAL A 25 -15.90 18.82 -10.92
N PHE A 26 -15.12 18.40 -9.92
CA PHE A 26 -13.78 17.87 -10.15
C PHE A 26 -13.79 16.66 -11.09
N THR A 27 -14.71 15.72 -10.91
CA THR A 27 -14.82 14.53 -11.76
C THR A 27 -15.13 14.88 -13.22
N PHE A 28 -15.96 15.89 -13.47
CA PHE A 28 -16.16 16.41 -14.83
C PHE A 28 -14.88 17.02 -15.41
N LEU A 29 -14.08 17.75 -14.64
CA LEU A 29 -12.78 18.26 -15.11
C LEU A 29 -11.84 17.13 -15.52
N PHE A 30 -11.80 16.01 -14.77
CA PHE A 30 -10.99 14.84 -15.14
C PHE A 30 -11.53 14.11 -16.38
N LEU A 31 -12.85 14.10 -16.59
CA LEU A 31 -13.44 13.60 -17.83
C LEU A 31 -13.00 14.43 -19.04
N VAL A 32 -13.01 15.76 -18.91
CA VAL A 32 -12.50 16.66 -19.95
C VAL A 32 -11.01 16.41 -20.21
N GLU A 33 -10.19 16.27 -19.16
CA GLU A 33 -8.77 15.92 -19.30
C GLU A 33 -8.58 14.59 -20.06
N ALA A 34 -9.32 13.54 -19.69
CA ALA A 34 -9.21 12.22 -20.30
C ALA A 34 -9.65 12.24 -21.78
N THR A 35 -10.75 12.93 -22.09
CA THR A 35 -11.24 13.06 -23.47
C THR A 35 -10.28 13.85 -24.36
N MET A 36 -9.75 14.99 -23.87
CA MET A 36 -8.72 15.75 -24.57
C MET A 36 -7.47 14.90 -24.88
N LYS A 37 -7.01 14.11 -23.91
CA LYS A 37 -5.88 13.18 -24.10
C LYS A 37 -6.20 12.07 -25.11
N CYS A 38 -7.40 11.52 -25.09
CA CYS A 38 -7.84 10.50 -26.05
C CYS A 38 -7.86 11.06 -27.48
N ILE A 39 -8.34 12.29 -27.68
CA ILE A 39 -8.38 12.95 -28.99
C ILE A 39 -6.96 13.25 -29.46
N ALA A 40 -6.10 13.82 -28.60
CA ALA A 40 -4.75 14.23 -28.97
C ALA A 40 -3.80 13.04 -29.28
N LEU A 41 -3.92 11.93 -28.54
CA LEU A 41 -3.03 10.77 -28.67
C LEU A 41 -3.60 9.66 -29.57
N GLY A 42 -4.89 9.73 -29.91
CA GLY A 42 -5.66 8.63 -30.47
C GLY A 42 -5.91 7.51 -29.45
N VAL A 43 -6.93 6.68 -29.69
CA VAL A 43 -7.35 5.61 -28.76
C VAL A 43 -6.22 4.60 -28.50
N VAL A 44 -5.53 4.18 -29.56
CA VAL A 44 -4.41 3.23 -29.46
C VAL A 44 -3.24 3.85 -28.68
N GLY A 45 -2.92 5.12 -28.94
CA GLY A 45 -1.85 5.83 -28.24
C GLY A 45 -2.18 6.06 -26.76
N TYR A 46 -3.43 6.42 -26.45
CA TYR A 46 -3.89 6.57 -25.07
C TYR A 46 -3.76 5.26 -24.30
N TRP A 47 -4.17 4.14 -24.91
CA TRP A 47 -4.11 2.83 -24.28
C TRP A 47 -2.69 2.31 -24.12
N GLN A 48 -1.65 2.85 -24.76
CA GLN A 48 -0.28 2.39 -24.51
C GLN A 48 0.23 2.76 -23.10
N SER A 49 -0.21 3.90 -22.55
CA SER A 49 0.23 4.36 -21.22
C SER A 49 -0.56 3.69 -20.11
N ARG A 50 0.11 2.87 -19.27
CA ARG A 50 -0.51 2.24 -18.08
C ARG A 50 -1.15 3.25 -17.12
N ARG A 51 -0.54 4.45 -17.00
CA ARG A 51 -1.05 5.53 -16.16
C ARG A 51 -2.35 6.10 -16.70
N ASN A 52 -2.42 6.32 -18.01
CA ASN A 52 -3.65 6.81 -18.65
C ASN A 52 -4.80 5.80 -18.49
N ARG A 53 -4.51 4.49 -18.56
CA ARG A 53 -5.52 3.44 -18.27
C ARG A 53 -6.07 3.55 -16.85
N PHE A 54 -5.20 3.77 -15.86
CA PHE A 54 -5.63 3.94 -14.47
C PHE A 54 -6.41 5.25 -14.24
N ASP A 55 -5.94 6.37 -14.79
CA ASP A 55 -6.64 7.65 -14.72
C ASP A 55 -8.04 7.55 -15.37
N LEU A 56 -8.15 6.85 -16.51
CA LEU A 56 -9.44 6.58 -17.18
C LEU A 56 -10.36 5.73 -16.31
N LEU A 57 -9.84 4.64 -15.72
CA LEU A 57 -10.62 3.77 -14.82
C LEU A 57 -11.19 4.58 -13.65
N VAL A 58 -10.39 5.40 -12.98
CA VAL A 58 -10.84 6.24 -11.86
C VAL A 58 -11.87 7.28 -12.32
N THR A 59 -11.75 7.78 -13.55
CA THR A 59 -12.70 8.72 -14.14
C THR A 59 -14.05 8.05 -14.44
N ILE A 60 -14.03 6.83 -14.99
CA ILE A 60 -15.24 6.03 -15.22
C ILE A 60 -15.94 5.70 -13.90
N LEU A 61 -15.20 5.26 -12.87
CA LEU A 61 -15.77 5.03 -11.54
C LEU A 61 -16.37 6.31 -10.95
N GLY A 62 -15.76 7.48 -11.19
CA GLY A 62 -16.32 8.76 -10.77
C GLY A 62 -17.63 9.13 -11.46
N ILE A 63 -17.77 8.83 -12.76
CA ILE A 63 -19.03 9.04 -13.49
C ILE A 63 -20.10 8.08 -12.96
N ALA A 64 -19.74 6.80 -12.75
CA ALA A 64 -20.64 5.82 -12.15
C ALA A 64 -21.11 6.28 -10.75
N TRP A 65 -20.21 6.87 -9.96
CA TRP A 65 -20.55 7.46 -8.67
C TRP A 65 -21.53 8.63 -8.80
N ILE A 66 -21.32 9.56 -9.74
CA ILE A 66 -22.26 10.68 -9.97
C ILE A 66 -23.65 10.16 -10.31
N VAL A 67 -23.74 9.18 -11.22
CA VAL A 67 -25.02 8.55 -11.59
C VAL A 67 -25.68 7.92 -10.37
N LEU A 68 -24.90 7.16 -9.58
CA LEU A 68 -25.38 6.55 -8.35
C LEU A 68 -25.88 7.59 -7.33
N ASN A 69 -25.18 8.71 -7.17
CA ASN A 69 -25.55 9.79 -6.25
C ASN A 69 -26.84 10.51 -6.66
N ILE A 70 -27.14 10.60 -7.96
CA ILE A 70 -28.41 11.14 -8.46
C ILE A 70 -29.54 10.15 -8.17
N ILE A 71 -29.33 8.85 -8.40
CA ILE A 71 -30.33 7.80 -8.17
C ILE A 71 -30.62 7.63 -6.67
N SER A 72 -29.61 7.75 -5.82
CA SER A 72 -29.75 7.57 -4.37
C SER A 72 -30.47 8.72 -3.65
N MET A 73 -30.78 9.80 -4.36
CA MET A 73 -31.40 11.00 -3.80
C MET A 73 -32.81 10.69 -3.29
N GLY A 74 -32.95 10.55 -1.96
CA GLY A 74 -34.22 10.26 -1.28
C GLY A 74 -34.26 8.91 -0.56
N GLN A 75 -33.28 8.02 -0.78
CA GLN A 75 -33.17 6.72 -0.11
C GLN A 75 -31.93 6.65 0.79
N ASN A 76 -32.12 6.54 2.11
CA ASN A 76 -31.02 6.66 3.07
C ASN A 76 -29.93 5.58 2.88
N ASP A 77 -30.31 4.31 2.70
CA ASP A 77 -29.35 3.20 2.58
C ASP A 77 -28.49 3.31 1.31
N LEU A 78 -29.12 3.66 0.17
CA LEU A 78 -28.40 3.88 -1.09
C LEU A 78 -27.50 5.12 -1.03
N GLN A 79 -27.90 6.15 -0.27
CA GLN A 79 -27.09 7.35 -0.09
C GLN A 79 -25.82 7.06 0.72
N GLU A 80 -25.90 6.22 1.75
CA GLU A 80 -24.73 5.80 2.52
C GLU A 80 -23.73 5.01 1.66
N PHE A 81 -24.24 4.07 0.85
CA PHE A 81 -23.42 3.34 -0.10
C PHE A 81 -22.79 4.27 -1.15
N SER A 82 -23.58 5.19 -1.72
CA SER A 82 -23.11 6.19 -2.69
C SER A 82 -22.01 7.09 -2.10
N ASN A 83 -22.17 7.56 -0.85
CA ASN A 83 -21.17 8.37 -0.16
C ASN A 83 -19.86 7.59 0.06
N THR A 84 -19.96 6.32 0.49
CA THR A 84 -18.79 5.43 0.66
C THR A 84 -18.09 5.19 -0.68
N PHE A 85 -18.85 4.95 -1.75
CA PHE A 85 -18.29 4.75 -3.09
C PHE A 85 -17.58 6.01 -3.59
N GLY A 86 -18.17 7.19 -3.42
CA GLY A 86 -17.55 8.47 -3.75
C GLY A 86 -16.26 8.72 -2.97
N PHE A 87 -16.26 8.40 -1.67
CA PHE A 87 -15.07 8.46 -0.83
C PHE A 87 -13.94 7.58 -1.40
N THR A 88 -14.24 6.33 -1.78
CA THR A 88 -13.27 5.42 -2.42
C THR A 88 -12.74 5.98 -3.73
N VAL A 89 -13.60 6.55 -4.60
CA VAL A 89 -13.15 7.17 -5.86
C VAL A 89 -12.18 8.33 -5.62
N ILE A 90 -12.45 9.19 -4.62
CA ILE A 90 -11.57 10.31 -4.30
C ILE A 90 -10.21 9.82 -3.78
N ILE A 91 -10.20 8.76 -2.97
CA ILE A 91 -8.96 8.10 -2.52
C ILE A 91 -8.17 7.52 -3.70
N LEU A 92 -8.82 6.78 -4.59
CA LEU A 92 -8.16 6.24 -5.79
C LEU A 92 -7.57 7.37 -6.64
N ARG A 93 -8.28 8.49 -6.75
CA ARG A 93 -7.80 9.67 -7.45
C ARG A 93 -6.59 10.30 -6.77
N PHE A 94 -6.54 10.32 -5.43
CA PHE A 94 -5.34 10.77 -4.71
C PHE A 94 -4.12 9.94 -5.12
N PHE A 95 -4.26 8.61 -5.17
CA PHE A 95 -3.16 7.73 -5.54
C PHE A 95 -2.63 7.94 -6.97
N THR A 96 -3.42 8.49 -7.89
CA THR A 96 -2.93 8.85 -9.25
C THR A 96 -1.76 9.85 -9.21
N ILE A 97 -1.65 10.68 -8.16
CA ILE A 97 -0.59 11.69 -8.02
C ILE A 97 0.80 11.06 -7.89
N ALA A 98 0.89 9.85 -7.31
CA ALA A 98 2.13 9.13 -7.12
C ALA A 98 2.86 8.86 -8.44
N GLY A 99 2.11 8.70 -9.54
CA GLY A 99 2.67 8.50 -10.88
C GLY A 99 3.02 9.78 -11.64
N LYS A 100 2.69 10.97 -11.11
CA LYS A 100 2.89 12.27 -11.78
C LYS A 100 4.25 12.89 -11.44
N HIS A 101 4.72 12.77 -10.21
CA HIS A 101 6.04 13.25 -9.79
C HIS A 101 7.09 12.15 -9.94
N ALA A 102 8.24 12.48 -10.55
CA ALA A 102 9.30 11.49 -10.81
C ALA A 102 9.86 10.88 -9.52
N THR A 103 10.12 11.69 -8.50
CA THR A 103 10.61 11.25 -7.18
C THR A 103 9.59 10.37 -6.46
N LEU A 104 8.32 10.81 -6.38
CA LEU A 104 7.26 9.98 -5.78
C LEU A 104 7.07 8.65 -6.51
N LYS A 105 7.13 8.64 -7.84
CA LYS A 105 7.05 7.42 -8.64
C LYS A 105 8.21 6.47 -8.31
N MET A 106 9.43 7.00 -8.19
CA MET A 106 10.62 6.23 -7.82
C MET A 106 10.44 5.63 -6.42
N LEU A 107 10.08 6.45 -5.43
CA LEU A 107 9.84 5.98 -4.05
C LEU A 107 8.74 4.90 -3.97
N MET A 108 7.62 5.10 -4.65
CA MET A 108 6.52 4.12 -4.65
C MET A 108 6.90 2.82 -5.37
N LEU A 109 7.67 2.92 -6.47
CA LEU A 109 8.22 1.74 -7.14
C LEU A 109 9.16 0.99 -6.20
N THR A 110 10.04 1.69 -5.50
CA THR A 110 10.95 1.11 -4.51
C THR A 110 10.18 0.35 -3.44
N ILE A 111 9.14 0.95 -2.83
CA ILE A 111 8.31 0.27 -1.81
C ILE A 111 7.70 -1.03 -2.36
N ILE A 112 7.14 -0.99 -3.58
CA ILE A 112 6.50 -2.15 -4.20
C ILE A 112 7.54 -3.24 -4.49
N VAL A 113 8.68 -2.88 -5.07
CA VAL A 113 9.75 -3.83 -5.40
C VAL A 113 10.31 -4.46 -4.13
N SER A 114 10.60 -3.66 -3.10
CA SER A 114 11.12 -4.15 -1.81
C SER A 114 10.13 -5.08 -1.10
N PHE A 115 8.82 -4.82 -1.22
CA PHE A 115 7.80 -5.73 -0.71
C PHE A 115 7.84 -7.09 -1.42
N PHE A 116 7.91 -7.10 -2.75
CA PHE A 116 7.98 -8.35 -3.53
C PHE A 116 9.27 -9.14 -3.27
N LYS A 117 10.42 -8.47 -3.11
CA LYS A 117 11.67 -9.17 -2.76
C LYS A 117 11.65 -9.74 -1.34
N SER A 118 10.98 -9.05 -0.41
CA SER A 118 10.81 -9.50 0.98
C SER A 118 9.71 -10.55 1.16
N PHE A 119 9.04 -10.98 0.08
CA PHE A 119 7.87 -11.86 0.12
C PHE A 119 8.15 -13.16 0.92
N PHE A 120 9.29 -13.82 0.70
CA PHE A 120 9.61 -15.06 1.40
C PHE A 120 9.83 -14.87 2.91
N ILE A 121 10.40 -13.74 3.32
CA ILE A 121 10.61 -13.41 4.73
C ILE A 121 9.25 -13.15 5.40
N ILE A 122 8.39 -12.35 4.77
CA ILE A 122 7.03 -12.06 5.25
C ILE A 122 6.19 -13.36 5.34
N LEU A 123 6.31 -14.23 4.34
CA LEU A 123 5.63 -15.53 4.35
C LEU A 123 6.14 -16.42 5.49
N GLY A 124 7.45 -16.49 5.71
CA GLY A 124 8.03 -17.22 6.84
C GLY A 124 7.55 -16.69 8.19
N MET A 125 7.49 -15.36 8.34
CA MET A 125 6.93 -14.70 9.51
C MET A 125 5.47 -15.07 9.74
N PHE A 126 4.65 -15.06 8.68
CA PHE A 126 3.25 -15.46 8.75
C PHE A 126 3.06 -16.92 9.14
N LEU A 127 3.86 -17.83 8.56
CA LEU A 127 3.83 -19.25 8.92
C LEU A 127 4.23 -19.50 10.37
N LEU A 128 5.27 -18.81 10.87
CA LEU A 128 5.65 -18.88 12.28
C LEU A 128 4.50 -18.41 13.18
N MET A 129 3.89 -17.27 12.87
CA MET A 129 2.72 -16.77 13.61
C MET A 129 1.56 -17.76 13.57
N LEU A 130 1.33 -18.45 12.46
CA LEU A 130 0.28 -19.45 12.35
C LEU A 130 0.53 -20.66 13.27
N VAL A 131 1.78 -21.15 13.33
CA VAL A 131 2.17 -22.24 14.25
C VAL A 131 1.97 -21.81 15.71
N TYR A 132 2.44 -20.60 16.07
CA TYR A 132 2.24 -20.06 17.40
C TYR A 132 0.75 -19.84 17.69
N ALA A 133 -0.04 -19.36 16.74
CA ALA A 133 -1.48 -19.18 16.91
C ALA A 133 -2.19 -20.49 17.28
N PHE A 134 -1.87 -21.60 16.59
CA PHE A 134 -2.41 -22.91 16.96
C PHE A 134 -1.98 -23.34 18.35
N ALA A 135 -0.70 -23.21 18.70
CA ALA A 135 -0.20 -23.53 20.03
C ALA A 135 -0.85 -22.65 21.12
N GLY A 136 -1.02 -21.35 20.87
CA GLY A 136 -1.66 -20.41 21.77
C GLY A 136 -3.14 -20.70 21.99
N VAL A 137 -3.87 -21.13 20.94
CA VAL A 137 -5.27 -21.58 21.10
C VAL A 137 -5.36 -22.82 22.00
N ILE A 138 -4.44 -23.77 21.84
CA ILE A 138 -4.41 -24.98 22.68
C ILE A 138 -4.03 -24.64 24.12
N LEU A 139 -3.04 -23.77 24.34
CA LEU A 139 -2.51 -23.45 25.67
C LEU A 139 -3.37 -22.44 26.44
N PHE A 140 -3.92 -21.43 25.74
CA PHE A 140 -4.51 -20.25 26.35
C PHE A 140 -5.94 -19.95 25.86
N GLY A 141 -6.56 -20.81 25.05
CA GLY A 141 -7.87 -20.56 24.47
C GLY A 141 -9.01 -20.41 25.48
N CYS A 142 -8.88 -21.06 26.65
CA CYS A 142 -9.87 -20.99 27.73
C CYS A 142 -9.48 -20.01 28.85
N VAL A 143 -8.32 -19.34 28.78
CA VAL A 143 -7.85 -18.45 29.84
C VAL A 143 -8.83 -17.30 30.07
N LYS A 144 -9.10 -17.03 31.35
CA LYS A 144 -9.94 -15.92 31.79
C LYS A 144 -9.44 -14.59 31.26
N PHE A 145 -10.36 -13.72 30.88
CA PHE A 145 -10.02 -12.36 30.46
C PHE A 145 -9.31 -11.58 31.56
N GLY A 146 -8.27 -10.86 31.16
CA GLY A 146 -7.45 -10.01 31.99
C GLY A 146 -7.54 -8.55 31.53
N PRO A 147 -6.67 -7.68 32.05
CA PRO A 147 -6.52 -6.31 31.58
C PRO A 147 -6.22 -6.20 30.08
N GLU A 148 -5.37 -7.06 29.53
CA GLU A 148 -4.99 -7.04 28.11
C GLU A 148 -5.71 -8.11 27.28
N LEU A 149 -6.03 -9.26 27.89
CA LEU A 149 -6.85 -10.30 27.26
C LEU A 149 -8.32 -9.89 27.28
N GLY A 150 -8.83 -9.46 26.12
CA GLY A 150 -10.21 -8.98 25.97
C GLY A 150 -11.03 -9.76 24.94
N ARG A 151 -12.23 -9.26 24.64
CA ARG A 151 -13.16 -9.86 23.65
C ARG A 151 -12.56 -9.93 22.23
N HIS A 152 -11.74 -8.95 21.87
CA HIS A 152 -11.13 -8.83 20.53
C HIS A 152 -9.67 -9.30 20.49
N ALA A 153 -9.05 -9.50 21.65
CA ALA A 153 -7.63 -9.83 21.81
C ALA A 153 -7.52 -11.07 22.71
N ASN A 154 -7.63 -12.26 22.13
CA ASN A 154 -7.62 -13.53 22.86
C ASN A 154 -7.18 -14.70 21.97
N PHE A 155 -6.98 -15.87 22.61
CA PHE A 155 -6.62 -17.12 21.97
C PHE A 155 -7.82 -18.05 21.74
N LYS A 156 -9.07 -17.57 21.76
CA LYS A 156 -10.25 -18.45 21.60
C LYS A 156 -10.34 -19.05 20.19
N THR A 157 -9.88 -18.32 19.19
CA THR A 157 -9.89 -18.74 17.79
C THR A 157 -8.56 -18.38 17.14
N VAL A 158 -8.19 -19.14 16.10
CA VAL A 158 -6.93 -18.91 15.37
C VAL A 158 -6.84 -17.49 14.78
N PRO A 159 -7.89 -16.91 14.15
CA PRO A 159 -7.82 -15.54 13.66
C PRO A 159 -7.59 -14.51 14.77
N ASN A 160 -8.26 -14.65 15.92
CA ASN A 160 -8.04 -13.75 17.06
C ASN A 160 -6.61 -13.90 17.61
N ALA A 161 -6.11 -15.13 17.68
CA ALA A 161 -4.73 -15.40 18.09
C ALA A 161 -3.71 -14.79 17.14
N ILE A 162 -3.94 -14.85 15.81
CA ILE A 162 -3.07 -14.21 14.82
C ILE A 162 -3.08 -12.68 15.00
N VAL A 163 -4.24 -12.06 15.19
CA VAL A 163 -4.33 -10.60 15.43
C VAL A 163 -3.63 -10.20 16.74
N LEU A 164 -3.78 -11.02 17.79
CA LEU A 164 -3.08 -10.81 19.06
C LEU A 164 -1.56 -10.97 18.92
N LEU A 165 -1.10 -11.97 18.17
CA LEU A 165 0.32 -12.16 17.87
C LEU A 165 0.88 -11.02 17.02
N MET A 166 0.11 -10.45 16.08
CA MET A 166 0.47 -9.25 15.33
C MET A 166 0.69 -8.04 16.26
N ARG A 167 -0.16 -7.85 17.28
CA ARG A 167 0.04 -6.83 18.33
C ARG A 167 1.35 -7.04 19.10
N ILE A 168 1.69 -8.30 19.38
CA ILE A 168 2.95 -8.66 20.04
C ILE A 168 4.17 -8.41 19.13
N VAL A 169 4.07 -8.67 17.82
CA VAL A 169 5.14 -8.38 16.84
C VAL A 169 5.48 -6.88 16.82
N THR A 170 4.48 -6.01 17.01
CA THR A 170 4.69 -4.56 17.13
C THR A 170 5.27 -4.12 18.48
N GLY A 171 5.50 -5.06 19.41
CA GLY A 171 6.07 -4.80 20.73
C GLY A 171 5.07 -4.23 21.75
N GLU A 172 3.77 -4.23 21.45
CA GLU A 172 2.76 -3.63 22.30
C GLU A 172 2.34 -4.57 23.43
N ASP A 173 2.68 -4.20 24.67
CA ASP A 173 2.18 -4.81 25.91
C ASP A 173 2.27 -6.37 25.97
N TRP A 174 3.21 -6.96 25.25
CA TRP A 174 3.35 -8.41 25.12
C TRP A 174 3.63 -9.10 26.47
N ASN A 175 4.36 -8.42 27.35
CA ASN A 175 4.66 -8.89 28.70
C ASN A 175 3.42 -8.89 29.60
N LYS A 176 2.52 -7.91 29.45
CA LYS A 176 1.24 -7.88 30.17
C LYS A 176 0.32 -9.00 29.68
N ILE A 177 0.23 -9.21 28.36
CA ILE A 177 -0.49 -10.35 27.76
C ILE A 177 0.07 -11.68 28.28
N MET A 178 1.40 -11.81 28.37
CA MET A 178 2.04 -12.96 28.99
C MET A 178 1.58 -13.16 30.43
N HIS A 179 1.60 -12.11 31.27
CA HIS A 179 1.16 -12.20 32.67
C HIS A 179 -0.33 -12.56 32.83
N ASP A 180 -1.20 -12.09 31.94
CA ASP A 180 -2.61 -12.48 31.92
C ASP A 180 -2.76 -13.99 31.67
N CYS A 181 -1.93 -14.56 30.77
CA CYS A 181 -1.85 -16.00 30.53
C CYS A 181 -1.17 -16.80 31.66
N MET A 182 -0.65 -16.14 32.70
CA MET A 182 -0.07 -16.78 33.89
C MET A 182 -1.06 -16.84 35.07
N VAL A 183 -2.32 -16.47 34.87
CA VAL A 183 -3.33 -16.42 35.94
C VAL A 183 -3.50 -17.78 36.65
N VAL A 184 -3.42 -17.75 37.97
CA VAL A 184 -3.55 -18.92 38.87
C VAL A 184 -4.61 -18.67 39.95
N PRO A 185 -5.10 -19.72 40.65
CA PRO A 185 -6.06 -19.56 41.74
C PRO A 185 -5.50 -18.63 42.86
N PRO A 186 -6.33 -17.80 43.51
CA PRO A 186 -7.80 -17.77 43.49
C PRO A 186 -8.43 -16.89 42.38
N ARG A 187 -7.65 -16.35 41.44
CA ARG A 187 -8.16 -15.44 40.40
C ARG A 187 -8.83 -16.15 39.21
N CYS A 188 -8.65 -17.48 39.15
CA CYS A 188 -9.24 -18.40 38.18
C CYS A 188 -9.76 -19.67 38.90
N THR A 189 -10.55 -20.45 38.18
CA THR A 189 -11.26 -21.66 38.56
C THR A 189 -10.67 -22.85 37.79
N ARG A 190 -10.12 -23.83 38.51
CA ARG A 190 -9.61 -25.05 37.88
C ARG A 190 -10.76 -26.01 37.57
N GLY A 191 -10.85 -26.42 36.30
CA GLY A 191 -11.73 -27.51 35.84
C GLY A 191 -11.03 -28.87 35.86
N GLY A 192 -11.78 -29.94 35.57
CA GLY A 192 -11.21 -31.30 35.45
C GLY A 192 -10.39 -31.51 34.19
N SER A 193 -10.77 -30.84 33.11
CA SER A 193 -10.06 -30.85 31.81
C SER A 193 -9.57 -29.46 31.43
N TYR A 194 -8.62 -29.36 30.48
CA TYR A 194 -8.03 -28.07 30.09
C TYR A 194 -9.05 -27.09 29.48
N TRP A 195 -10.08 -27.60 28.80
CA TRP A 195 -11.14 -26.78 28.19
C TRP A 195 -12.19 -26.27 29.21
N GLU A 196 -12.26 -26.88 30.40
CA GLU A 196 -13.15 -26.50 31.50
C GLU A 196 -12.46 -25.58 32.52
N SER A 197 -11.13 -25.45 32.44
CA SER A 197 -10.32 -24.58 33.30
C SER A 197 -10.16 -23.21 32.65
N ASP A 198 -10.42 -22.14 33.41
CA ASP A 198 -10.13 -20.76 32.97
C ASP A 198 -8.77 -20.25 33.51
N CYS A 199 -8.01 -21.12 34.18
CA CYS A 199 -6.64 -20.84 34.61
C CYS A 199 -5.64 -20.91 33.46
N GLY A 200 -4.61 -20.06 33.55
CA GLY A 200 -3.45 -20.11 32.68
C GLY A 200 -2.38 -21.09 33.15
N ASN A 201 -1.24 -21.05 32.47
CA ASN A 201 -0.07 -21.86 32.81
C ASN A 201 1.17 -20.97 32.83
N SER A 202 1.71 -20.73 34.03
CA SER A 202 2.79 -19.77 34.24
C SER A 202 4.06 -20.14 33.47
N THR A 203 4.47 -21.41 33.52
CA THR A 203 5.69 -21.89 32.85
C THR A 203 5.51 -21.90 31.33
N ALA A 204 4.37 -22.40 30.84
CA ALA A 204 4.10 -22.44 29.41
C ALA A 204 3.96 -21.02 28.82
N SER A 205 3.36 -20.08 29.55
CA SER A 205 3.24 -18.68 29.15
C SER A 205 4.63 -18.05 28.97
N ILE A 206 5.52 -18.15 29.96
CA ILE A 206 6.89 -17.60 29.85
C ILE A 206 7.60 -18.19 28.62
N LEU A 207 7.60 -19.52 28.47
CA LEU A 207 8.28 -20.18 27.35
C LEU A 207 7.69 -19.78 26.00
N TYR A 208 6.37 -19.73 25.90
CA TYR A 208 5.66 -19.37 24.67
C TYR A 208 5.95 -17.93 24.25
N PHE A 209 5.71 -16.95 25.14
CA PHE A 209 5.84 -15.54 24.79
C PHE A 209 7.30 -15.10 24.63
N CYS A 210 8.21 -15.55 25.51
CA CYS A 210 9.62 -15.19 25.38
C CYS A 210 10.25 -15.81 24.12
N SER A 211 9.97 -17.08 23.82
CA SER A 211 10.49 -17.70 22.58
C SER A 211 9.94 -17.01 21.34
N PHE A 212 8.63 -16.76 21.28
CA PHE A 212 7.99 -16.05 20.19
C PHE A 212 8.62 -14.67 19.98
N TYR A 213 8.75 -13.89 21.06
CA TYR A 213 9.22 -12.51 21.01
C TYR A 213 10.69 -12.41 20.57
N ILE A 214 11.54 -13.33 21.03
CA ILE A 214 12.94 -13.39 20.61
C ILE A 214 13.02 -13.73 19.11
N ILE A 215 12.35 -14.82 18.68
CA ILE A 215 12.39 -15.27 17.28
C ILE A 215 11.85 -14.19 16.34
N ILE A 216 10.70 -13.60 16.67
CA ILE A 216 10.06 -12.61 15.80
C ILE A 216 10.89 -11.34 15.70
N THR A 217 11.51 -10.89 16.79
CA THR A 217 12.36 -9.70 16.79
C THR A 217 13.58 -9.91 15.90
N TYR A 218 14.21 -11.08 15.92
CA TYR A 218 15.29 -11.41 14.99
C TYR A 218 14.83 -11.44 13.53
N ILE A 219 13.65 -12.03 13.25
CA ILE A 219 13.08 -12.05 11.89
C ILE A 219 12.76 -10.63 11.41
N VAL A 220 12.13 -9.79 12.23
CA VAL A 220 11.79 -8.40 11.90
C VAL A 220 13.04 -7.57 11.67
N LEU A 221 14.08 -7.74 12.48
CA LEU A 221 15.36 -7.08 12.27
C LEU A 221 16.00 -7.50 10.94
N ASN A 222 16.01 -8.80 10.63
CA ASN A 222 16.52 -9.31 9.36
C ASN A 222 15.71 -8.78 8.16
N LEU A 223 14.39 -8.63 8.31
CA LEU A 223 13.52 -8.01 7.30
C LEU A 223 13.85 -6.52 7.11
N LEU A 224 14.06 -5.78 8.20
CA LEU A 224 14.44 -4.37 8.14
C LEU A 224 15.79 -4.19 7.43
N VAL A 225 16.79 -5.01 7.79
CA VAL A 225 18.11 -4.99 7.14
C VAL A 225 17.99 -5.32 5.65
N ALA A 226 17.22 -6.35 5.28
CA ALA A 226 17.00 -6.70 3.88
C ALA A 226 16.39 -5.53 3.09
N ILE A 227 15.34 -4.90 3.63
CA ILE A 227 14.68 -3.75 2.99
C ILE A 227 15.63 -2.56 2.88
N ILE A 228 16.40 -2.23 3.93
CA ILE A 228 17.34 -1.12 3.90
C ILE A 228 18.44 -1.36 2.88
N MET A 229 19.04 -2.56 2.85
CA MET A 229 20.09 -2.91 1.87
C MET A 229 19.57 -2.83 0.44
N GLU A 230 18.34 -3.26 0.21
CA GLU A 230 17.70 -3.15 -1.10
C GLU A 230 17.48 -1.69 -1.48
N ASN A 231 16.91 -0.88 -0.60
CA ASN A 231 16.71 0.56 -0.83
C ASN A 231 18.05 1.25 -1.10
N PHE A 232 19.06 0.98 -0.28
CA PHE A 232 20.41 1.52 -0.45
C PHE A 232 20.99 1.13 -1.81
N SER A 233 20.90 -0.14 -2.20
CA SER A 233 21.38 -0.62 -3.50
C SER A 233 20.67 0.06 -4.69
N LEU A 234 19.38 0.40 -4.56
CA LEU A 234 18.59 1.07 -5.60
C LEU A 234 18.86 2.57 -5.69
N PHE A 235 19.18 3.25 -4.58
CA PHE A 235 19.41 4.69 -4.58
C PHE A 235 20.90 5.05 -4.79
N TYR A 236 21.84 4.34 -4.16
CA TYR A 236 23.27 4.63 -4.30
C TYR A 236 23.83 4.30 -5.68
N SER A 237 23.30 3.26 -6.34
CA SER A 237 23.69 2.98 -7.73
C SER A 237 23.18 4.02 -8.74
N ASN A 238 22.27 4.92 -8.34
CA ASN A 238 21.70 5.94 -9.23
C ASN A 238 22.34 7.33 -9.13
N GLU A 239 23.07 7.67 -8.06
CA GLU A 239 23.62 9.04 -7.88
C GLU A 239 25.15 9.14 -8.01
N GLU A 240 25.94 8.12 -7.64
CA GLU A 240 27.41 8.22 -7.68
C GLU A 240 28.07 7.32 -8.76
N ASP A 241 27.44 6.21 -9.17
CA ASP A 241 27.98 5.25 -10.16
C ASP A 241 27.17 5.15 -11.47
N ALA A 242 26.03 5.83 -11.58
CA ALA A 242 25.22 5.80 -12.80
C ALA A 242 25.89 6.63 -13.90
N LEU A 243 26.57 5.94 -14.84
CA LEU A 243 27.13 6.52 -16.06
C LEU A 243 26.11 7.32 -16.91
N LEU A 244 24.79 7.14 -16.65
CA LEU A 244 23.66 7.80 -17.33
C LEU A 244 22.59 8.21 -16.31
N SER A 245 22.28 9.49 -16.22
CA SER A 245 21.21 10.02 -15.35
C SER A 245 19.82 9.73 -15.93
N TYR A 246 18.79 9.77 -15.06
CA TYR A 246 17.39 9.70 -15.50
C TYR A 246 17.02 10.79 -16.52
N THR A 247 17.65 11.97 -16.43
CA THR A 247 17.49 13.06 -17.42
C THR A 247 18.00 12.64 -18.79
N ASP A 248 19.12 11.93 -18.84
CA ASP A 248 19.78 11.50 -20.08
C ASP A 248 18.98 10.39 -20.75
N ILE A 249 18.44 9.44 -19.98
CA ILE A 249 17.55 8.39 -20.49
C ILE A 249 16.28 9.01 -21.08
N ARG A 250 15.69 10.00 -20.41
CA ARG A 250 14.49 10.69 -20.90
C ARG A 250 14.79 11.49 -22.17
N HIS A 251 15.94 12.13 -22.23
CA HIS A 251 16.43 12.82 -23.42
C HIS A 251 16.61 11.85 -24.58
N PHE A 252 17.29 10.72 -24.34
CA PHE A 252 17.47 9.66 -25.31
C PHE A 252 16.14 9.14 -25.86
N GLN A 253 15.18 8.82 -24.99
CA GLN A 253 13.84 8.39 -25.39
C GLN A 253 13.13 9.43 -26.26
N THR A 254 13.30 10.71 -25.95
CA THR A 254 12.70 11.81 -26.71
C THR A 254 13.27 11.88 -28.12
N VAL A 255 14.60 11.85 -28.26
CA VAL A 255 15.27 11.85 -29.57
C VAL A 255 14.96 10.57 -30.34
N TRP A 256 14.95 9.41 -29.67
CA TRP A 256 14.59 8.13 -30.28
C TRP A 256 13.18 8.17 -30.89
N ASN A 257 12.20 8.68 -30.13
CA ASN A 257 10.81 8.79 -30.57
C ASN A 257 10.63 9.75 -31.76
N MET A 258 11.51 10.75 -31.93
CA MET A 258 11.50 11.61 -33.12
C MET A 258 11.97 10.86 -34.38
N ILE A 259 12.84 9.87 -34.24
CA ILE A 259 13.47 9.15 -35.37
C ILE A 259 12.68 7.89 -35.75
N ASP A 260 12.11 7.18 -34.77
CA ASP A 260 11.26 6.00 -34.97
C ASP A 260 9.79 6.39 -35.15
N THR A 261 9.48 6.97 -36.32
CA THR A 261 8.12 7.40 -36.68
C THR A 261 7.09 6.27 -36.68
N GLY A 262 7.53 5.02 -36.85
CA GLY A 262 6.65 3.84 -36.89
C GLY A 262 6.42 3.18 -35.53
N ARG A 263 7.06 3.66 -34.45
CA ARG A 263 7.08 3.01 -33.12
C ARG A 263 7.41 1.50 -33.19
N LYS A 264 8.28 1.10 -34.12
CA LYS A 264 8.65 -0.31 -34.29
C LYS A 264 9.65 -0.78 -33.23
N GLY A 265 10.27 0.14 -32.49
CA GLY A 265 11.34 -0.16 -31.55
C GLY A 265 12.67 -0.49 -32.23
N LEU A 266 12.76 -0.35 -33.55
CA LEU A 266 13.90 -0.73 -34.38
C LEU A 266 14.21 0.42 -35.36
N ILE A 267 15.46 0.85 -35.41
CA ILE A 267 15.93 1.86 -36.37
C ILE A 267 16.93 1.23 -37.35
N PRO A 268 16.87 1.56 -38.66
CA PRO A 268 17.88 1.12 -39.61
C PRO A 268 19.27 1.66 -39.22
N ALA A 269 20.33 0.86 -39.40
CA ALA A 269 21.70 1.24 -39.04
C ALA A 269 22.15 2.60 -39.61
N ARG A 270 21.69 2.97 -40.82
CA ARG A 270 21.94 4.27 -41.45
C ARG A 270 21.46 5.48 -40.61
N ARG A 271 20.41 5.32 -39.79
CA ARG A 271 19.85 6.39 -38.94
C ARG A 271 20.55 6.51 -37.58
N VAL A 272 21.40 5.55 -37.20
CA VAL A 272 22.12 5.57 -35.91
C VAL A 272 23.10 6.74 -35.86
N LYS A 273 23.81 7.05 -36.96
CA LYS A 273 24.69 8.24 -37.03
C LYS A 273 23.91 9.54 -36.80
N PHE A 274 22.68 9.63 -37.30
CA PHE A 274 21.82 10.79 -37.11
C PHE A 274 21.33 10.91 -35.66
N LEU A 275 20.91 9.79 -35.05
CA LEU A 275 20.56 9.71 -33.62
C LEU A 275 21.70 10.21 -32.72
N LEU A 276 22.93 9.70 -32.94
CA LEU A 276 24.10 10.10 -32.14
C LEU A 276 24.42 11.59 -32.27
N ARG A 277 24.24 12.17 -33.46
CA ARG A 277 24.47 13.61 -33.67
C ARG A 277 23.44 14.46 -32.91
N LEU A 278 22.17 14.04 -32.86
CA LEU A 278 21.12 14.72 -32.09
C LEU A 278 21.29 14.63 -30.57
N LEU A 279 21.80 13.51 -30.07
CA LEU A 279 22.09 13.32 -28.64
C LEU A 279 23.24 14.23 -28.19
N ARG A 280 24.32 14.32 -28.99
CA ARG A 280 25.54 15.07 -28.65
C ARG A 280 25.34 16.58 -28.57
N VAL A 281 24.45 17.16 -29.39
CA VAL A 281 24.16 18.61 -29.41
C VAL A 281 23.59 19.11 -28.08
N ASN A 282 22.83 18.28 -27.36
CA ASN A 282 22.25 18.67 -26.06
C ASN A 282 23.18 18.40 -24.87
N LEU A 283 24.08 17.41 -24.94
CA LEU A 283 25.13 17.24 -23.92
C LEU A 283 26.14 18.40 -23.91
N PHE A 284 26.44 18.99 -25.08
CA PHE A 284 27.34 20.15 -25.19
C PHE A 284 26.76 21.44 -24.58
N LEU A 285 25.42 21.57 -24.56
CA LEU A 285 24.74 22.72 -23.94
C LEU A 285 24.78 22.69 -22.40
N LEU A 286 24.91 21.51 -21.79
CA LEU A 286 25.03 21.34 -20.33
C LEU A 286 26.44 21.65 -19.81
N ASN A 287 27.49 21.37 -20.59
CA ASN A 287 28.87 21.70 -20.20
C ASN A 287 29.23 23.18 -20.30
N ASN A 288 28.38 24.03 -20.90
CA ASN A 288 28.63 25.47 -21.04
C ASN A 288 27.96 26.34 -19.96
N LEU A 289 27.39 25.74 -18.91
CA LEU A 289 26.78 26.46 -17.76
C LEU A 289 27.58 26.31 -16.44
N VAL A 290 28.78 25.71 -16.51
CA VAL A 290 29.77 25.74 -15.42
C VAL A 290 31.05 26.35 -15.99
N ILE A 291 31.03 27.66 -16.17
CA ILE A 291 32.21 28.54 -16.21
C ILE A 291 31.87 29.74 -15.35
#